data_AF-A0A1Q7M2T3-F1
#
_entry.id   AF-A0A1Q7M2T3-F1
#
_cell.length_a   1.000
_cell.length_b   1.000
_cell.length_c   1.000
_cell.angle_alpha   90.00
_cell.angle_beta   90.00
_cell.angle_gamma   90.00
#
_symmetry.space_group_name_H-M   'P 1'
#
loop_
_entity.id
_entity.type
_entity.pdbx_description
1 polymer ?
#
loop_
_entity_poly.entity_id
_entity_poly.type
_entity_poly.pdbx_seq_one_letter_code
_entity_poly.pdbx_strand_id
1 'polypeptide(L)'
;MIDSALRESAARAKAAIASLAASVAGRCRLERAALLAGSGRPLPPLEAVLRSHPLVHAAEGEMYRDAVGRACEALGLSLLRLPAKELHERAATTLGMKETALRARLAAMGKKAGRPWGSEQRECALAAWVAAVAT
;
A
#
# COMPACT_ATOMS: atom_id res chain seq x y z
N MET A 1 23.83 -2.66 -9.29
CA MET A 1 23.42 -3.44 -8.10
C MET A 1 22.05 -3.03 -7.59
N ILE A 2 21.79 -1.74 -7.31
CA ILE A 2 20.48 -1.25 -6.83
C ILE A 2 19.33 -1.60 -7.79
N ASP A 3 19.51 -1.40 -9.10
CA ASP A 3 18.47 -1.77 -10.07
C ASP A 3 18.18 -3.29 -10.11
N SER A 4 19.17 -4.13 -9.80
CA SER A 4 18.94 -5.58 -9.71
C SER A 4 18.08 -5.91 -8.50
N ALA A 5 18.42 -5.33 -7.35
CA ALA A 5 17.64 -5.50 -6.13
C ALA A 5 16.18 -5.08 -6.33
N LEU A 6 15.94 -3.92 -6.95
CA LEU A 6 14.59 -3.46 -7.26
C LEU A 6 13.83 -4.43 -8.19
N ARG A 7 14.48 -4.92 -9.26
CA ARG A 7 13.86 -5.90 -10.17
C ARG A 7 13.51 -7.20 -9.45
N GLU A 8 14.41 -7.71 -8.62
CA GLU A 8 14.21 -8.94 -7.85
C GLU A 8 13.08 -8.76 -6.82
N SER A 9 13.04 -7.62 -6.12
CA SER A 9 11.95 -7.27 -5.21
C SER A 9 10.61 -7.17 -5.93
N ALA A 10 10.57 -6.55 -7.11
CA ALA A 10 9.35 -6.44 -7.91
C ALA A 10 8.87 -7.81 -8.40
N ALA A 11 9.79 -8.69 -8.81
CA ALA A 11 9.46 -10.07 -9.22
C ALA A 11 8.88 -10.88 -8.06
N ARG A 12 9.46 -10.77 -6.86
CA ARG A 12 8.94 -11.42 -5.64
C ARG A 12 7.58 -10.87 -5.24
N ALA A 13 7.40 -9.55 -5.27
CA ALA A 13 6.11 -8.90 -5.01
C ALA A 13 5.05 -9.36 -6.00
N LYS A 14 5.38 -9.43 -7.30
CA LYS A 14 4.46 -9.94 -8.34
C LYS A 14 4.03 -11.37 -8.06
N ALA A 15 4.98 -12.26 -7.73
CA ALA A 15 4.66 -13.65 -7.39
C ALA A 15 3.74 -13.76 -6.16
N ALA A 16 4.00 -12.95 -5.12
CA ALA A 16 3.18 -12.94 -3.91
C ALA A 16 1.75 -12.44 -4.18
N ILE A 17 1.59 -11.35 -4.94
CA ILE A 17 0.27 -10.81 -5.29
C ILE A 17 -0.49 -11.77 -6.22
N ALA A 18 0.18 -12.39 -7.18
CA ALA A 18 -0.43 -13.39 -8.05
C ALA A 18 -0.93 -14.62 -7.26
N SER A 19 -0.15 -15.07 -6.28
CA SER A 19 -0.55 -16.15 -5.36
C SER A 19 -1.79 -15.77 -4.56
N LEU A 20 -1.84 -14.54 -4.03
CA LEU A 20 -3.03 -14.02 -3.36
C LEU A 20 -4.24 -14.00 -4.30
N ALA A 21 -4.08 -13.49 -5.53
CA ALA A 21 -5.15 -13.45 -6.54
C ALA A 21 -5.69 -14.85 -6.85
N ALA A 22 -4.80 -15.83 -7.02
CA ALA A 22 -5.18 -17.22 -7.24
C ALA A 22 -5.95 -17.81 -6.06
N SER A 23 -5.56 -17.49 -4.82
CA SER A 23 -6.23 -17.98 -3.61
C SER A 23 -7.69 -17.52 -3.47
N VAL A 24 -8.05 -16.41 -4.14
CA VAL A 24 -9.40 -15.80 -4.07
C VAL A 24 -10.19 -15.86 -5.38
N ALA A 25 -9.62 -16.38 -6.47
CA ALA A 25 -10.20 -16.32 -7.82
C ALA A 25 -11.62 -16.93 -7.94
N GLY A 26 -11.98 -17.89 -7.08
CA GLY A 26 -13.32 -18.47 -7.02
C GLY A 26 -14.36 -17.65 -6.23
N ARG A 27 -13.95 -16.53 -5.61
CA ARG A 27 -14.79 -15.67 -4.76
C ARG A 27 -14.80 -14.23 -5.22
N CYS A 28 -13.65 -13.73 -5.67
CA CYS A 28 -13.51 -12.38 -6.20
C CYS A 28 -12.30 -12.28 -7.14
N ARG A 29 -12.26 -11.18 -7.90
CA ARG A 29 -11.13 -10.78 -8.71
C ARG A 29 -10.47 -9.56 -8.08
N LEU A 30 -9.14 -9.52 -8.13
CA LEU A 30 -8.39 -8.32 -7.77
C LEU A 30 -8.35 -7.38 -8.98
N GLU A 31 -8.86 -6.16 -8.82
CA GLU A 31 -8.89 -5.15 -9.88
C GLU A 31 -8.13 -3.87 -9.53
N ARG A 32 -8.10 -3.54 -8.24
CA ARG A 32 -7.52 -2.29 -7.74
C ARG A 32 -6.61 -2.58 -6.56
N ALA A 33 -5.59 -1.75 -6.40
CA ALA A 33 -4.68 -1.78 -5.26
C ALA A 33 -4.47 -0.36 -4.73
N ALA A 34 -4.10 -0.25 -3.46
CA ALA A 34 -3.70 1.01 -2.85
C ALA A 34 -2.33 0.88 -2.20
N LEU A 35 -1.49 1.90 -2.33
CA LEU A 35 -0.22 2.01 -1.64
C LEU A 35 -0.13 3.34 -0.90
N LEU A 36 0.25 3.29 0.37
CA LEU A 36 0.58 4.49 1.13
C LEU A 36 1.96 4.98 0.71
N ALA A 37 2.04 6.22 0.27
CA ALA A 37 3.28 6.89 -0.06
C ALA A 37 4.09 7.14 1.23
N GLY A 38 5.41 7.19 1.07
CA GLY A 38 6.32 7.57 2.15
C GLY A 38 6.22 9.06 2.50
N SER A 39 7.31 9.62 3.02
CA SER A 39 7.32 11.00 3.52
C SER A 39 7.07 12.09 2.46
N GLY A 40 7.10 11.72 1.17
CA GLY A 40 6.99 12.65 0.04
C GLY A 40 8.25 13.50 -0.18
N ARG A 41 9.28 13.36 0.68
CA ARG A 41 10.55 14.05 0.53
C ARG A 41 11.42 13.28 -0.46
N PRO A 42 12.01 13.95 -1.46
CA PRO A 42 12.97 13.29 -2.34
C PRO A 42 14.16 12.79 -1.51
N LEU A 43 14.66 11.61 -1.84
CA LEU A 43 15.90 11.11 -1.26
C LEU A 43 17.07 11.98 -1.73
N PRO A 44 18.05 12.27 -0.85
CA PRO A 44 19.28 12.93 -1.26
C PRO A 44 20.12 12.00 -2.16
N PRO A 45 21.23 12.49 -2.74
CA PRO A 45 22.13 11.66 -3.54
C PRO A 45 22.59 10.41 -2.80
N LEU A 46 22.92 9.36 -3.55
CA LEU A 46 23.24 8.03 -3.02
C LEU A 46 24.35 8.08 -1.96
N GLU A 47 25.37 8.92 -2.15
CA GLU A 47 26.49 9.06 -1.23
C GLU A 47 26.03 9.58 0.14
N ALA A 48 25.04 10.47 0.17
CA ALA A 48 24.45 10.98 1.40
C ALA A 48 23.55 9.93 2.07
N VAL A 49 22.81 9.16 1.27
CA VAL A 49 22.01 8.03 1.77
C VAL A 49 22.91 6.99 2.46
N LEU A 50 23.98 6.56 1.81
CA LEU A 50 24.89 5.54 2.33
C LEU A 50 25.65 5.96 3.60
N ARG A 51 25.75 7.27 3.87
CA ARG A 51 26.38 7.81 5.09
C ARG A 51 25.44 7.91 6.29
N SER A 52 24.16 7.59 6.13
CA SER A 52 23.15 7.78 7.17
C SER A 52 22.19 6.60 7.25
N HIS A 53 22.30 5.82 8.32
CA HIS A 53 21.43 4.66 8.53
C HIS A 53 19.92 5.00 8.46
N PRO A 54 19.43 6.11 9.03
CA PRO A 54 18.05 6.55 8.82
C PRO A 54 17.68 6.80 7.35
N LEU A 55 18.60 7.38 6.55
CA LEU A 55 18.36 7.61 5.13
C LEU A 55 18.38 6.31 4.32
N VAL A 56 19.20 5.33 4.70
CA VAL A 56 19.18 3.98 4.11
C VAL A 56 17.80 3.35 4.30
N HIS A 57 17.26 3.34 5.53
CA HIS A 57 15.91 2.82 5.80
C HIS A 57 14.81 3.57 5.02
N ALA A 58 14.94 4.88 4.90
CA ALA A 58 14.02 5.67 4.07
C ALA A 58 14.08 5.25 2.59
N ALA A 59 15.29 5.06 2.06
CA ALA A 59 15.52 4.63 0.68
C ALA A 59 15.01 3.21 0.42
N GLU A 60 15.26 2.28 1.34
CA GLU A 60 14.71 0.92 1.29
C GLU A 60 13.19 0.93 1.30
N GLY A 61 12.57 1.78 2.14
CA GLY A 61 11.13 1.96 2.16
C GLY A 61 10.56 2.45 0.82
N GLU A 62 11.21 3.40 0.16
CA GLU A 62 10.81 3.85 -1.18
C GLU A 62 11.01 2.75 -2.23
N MET A 63 12.13 2.03 -2.19
CA MET A 63 12.39 0.90 -3.10
C MET A 63 11.33 -0.20 -2.95
N TYR A 64 10.93 -0.52 -1.72
CA TYR A 64 9.90 -1.52 -1.45
C TYR A 64 8.54 -1.10 -1.99
N ARG A 65 8.13 0.17 -1.79
CA ARG A 65 6.90 0.72 -2.37
C ARG A 65 6.92 0.74 -3.90
N ASP A 66 8.07 1.05 -4.51
CA ASP A 66 8.23 1.00 -5.95
C ASP A 66 8.10 -0.44 -6.47
N ALA A 67 8.79 -1.40 -5.84
CA ALA A 67 8.69 -2.82 -6.17
C ALA A 67 7.25 -3.34 -6.13
N VAL A 68 6.50 -3.03 -5.07
CA VAL A 68 5.08 -3.44 -4.94
C VAL A 68 4.22 -2.72 -5.98
N GLY A 69 4.48 -1.44 -6.24
CA GLY A 69 3.74 -0.67 -7.25
C GLY A 69 3.90 -1.25 -8.65
N ARG A 70 5.15 -1.51 -9.07
CA ARG A 70 5.47 -2.17 -10.35
C ARG A 70 4.84 -3.55 -10.46
N ALA A 71 4.80 -4.30 -9.36
CA ALA A 71 4.16 -5.61 -9.33
C ALA A 71 2.65 -5.52 -9.56
N CYS A 72 1.95 -4.57 -8.93
CA CYS A 72 0.54 -4.31 -9.16
C CYS A 72 0.26 -3.94 -10.62
N GLU A 73 1.04 -3.00 -11.17
CA GLU A 73 0.93 -2.55 -12.57
C GLU A 73 1.17 -3.70 -13.56
N ALA A 74 2.20 -4.53 -13.32
CA ALA A 74 2.52 -5.69 -14.15
C ALA A 74 1.47 -6.82 -14.07
N LEU A 75 0.56 -6.76 -13.11
CA LEU A 75 -0.61 -7.65 -12.97
C LEU A 75 -1.90 -6.99 -13.47
N GLY A 76 -1.83 -5.76 -13.99
CA GLY A 76 -2.98 -5.02 -14.52
C GLY A 76 -3.91 -4.47 -13.44
N LEU A 77 -3.44 -4.31 -12.19
CA LEU A 77 -4.21 -3.67 -11.13
C LEU A 77 -4.15 -2.15 -11.27
N SER A 78 -5.31 -1.49 -11.18
CA SER A 78 -5.35 -0.03 -11.07
C SER A 78 -4.82 0.39 -9.70
N LEU A 79 -3.64 1.01 -9.68
CA LEU A 79 -2.92 1.36 -8.46
C LEU A 79 -3.19 2.80 -8.03
N LEU A 80 -3.77 2.98 -6.84
CA LEU A 80 -3.93 4.27 -6.19
C LEU A 80 -2.79 4.51 -5.18
N ARG A 81 -2.05 5.61 -5.34
CA ARG A 81 -1.04 6.04 -4.36
C ARG A 81 -1.62 7.15 -3.47
N LEU A 82 -1.58 6.95 -2.15
CA LEU A 82 -2.18 7.85 -1.16
C LEU A 82 -1.11 8.37 -0.18
N PRO A 83 -1.03 9.68 0.09
CA PRO A 83 -0.19 10.18 1.18
C PRO A 83 -0.69 9.64 2.52
N ALA A 84 0.19 8.99 3.30
CA ALA A 84 -0.21 8.35 4.56
C ALA A 84 -0.88 9.34 5.53
N LYS A 85 -0.39 10.58 5.57
CA LYS A 85 -0.92 11.65 6.43
C LYS A 85 -2.34 12.10 6.07
N GLU A 86 -2.74 11.92 4.82
CA GLU A 86 -4.03 12.38 4.29
C GLU A 86 -5.05 11.23 4.20
N LEU A 87 -4.67 10.00 4.57
CA LEU A 87 -5.49 8.81 4.35
C LEU A 87 -6.89 8.94 4.93
N HIS A 88 -7.02 9.39 6.18
CA HIS A 88 -8.31 9.48 6.86
C HIS A 88 -9.22 10.56 6.25
N GLU A 89 -8.66 11.72 5.94
CA GLU A 89 -9.39 12.83 5.31
C GLU A 89 -9.85 12.42 3.91
N ARG A 90 -8.93 11.90 3.08
CA ARG A 90 -9.26 11.41 1.73
C ARG A 90 -10.31 10.30 1.77
N ALA A 91 -10.23 9.40 2.74
CA ALA A 91 -11.22 8.34 2.89
C ALA A 91 -12.60 8.89 3.28
N ALA A 92 -12.67 9.83 4.23
CA ALA A 92 -13.93 10.46 4.61
C ALA A 92 -14.60 11.13 3.40
N THR A 93 -13.83 11.88 2.62
CA THR A 93 -14.30 12.56 1.41
C THR A 93 -14.71 11.57 0.32
N THR A 94 -13.85 10.61 -0.03
CA THR A 94 -14.10 9.65 -1.13
C THR A 94 -15.29 8.73 -0.83
N LEU A 95 -15.47 8.36 0.44
CA LEU A 95 -16.56 7.48 0.86
C LEU A 95 -17.83 8.24 1.25
N GLY A 96 -17.80 9.57 1.28
CA GLY A 96 -18.93 10.41 1.70
C GLY A 96 -19.34 10.15 3.16
N MET A 97 -18.38 9.83 4.03
CA MET A 97 -18.64 9.44 5.42
C MET A 97 -18.05 10.42 6.42
N LYS A 98 -18.79 10.69 7.50
CA LYS A 98 -18.23 11.35 8.68
C LYS A 98 -17.13 10.46 9.28
N GLU A 99 -16.08 11.08 9.80
CA GLU A 99 -14.92 10.36 10.36
C GLU A 99 -15.29 9.36 11.45
N THR A 100 -16.26 9.70 12.31
CA THR A 100 -16.76 8.81 13.37
C THR A 100 -17.42 7.54 12.81
N ALA A 101 -18.23 7.68 11.75
CA ALA A 101 -18.86 6.55 11.07
C ALA A 101 -17.81 5.68 10.36
N LEU A 102 -16.82 6.31 9.72
CA LEU A 102 -15.71 5.62 9.07
C LEU A 102 -14.92 4.76 10.06
N ARG A 103 -14.55 5.35 11.21
CA ARG A 103 -13.85 4.65 12.31
C ARG A 103 -14.68 3.47 12.86
N ALA A 104 -15.98 3.66 13.06
CA ALA A 104 -16.87 2.58 13.51
C ALA A 104 -16.94 1.44 12.50
N ARG A 105 -16.99 1.74 11.19
CA ARG A 105 -17.02 0.73 10.13
C ARG A 105 -15.72 -0.05 10.05
N LEU A 106 -14.57 0.63 10.13
CA LEU A 106 -13.24 -0.02 10.21
C LEU A 106 -13.13 -0.93 11.43
N ALA A 107 -13.63 -0.52 12.59
CA ALA A 107 -13.65 -1.35 13.79
C ALA A 107 -14.51 -2.60 13.61
N ALA A 108 -15.69 -2.47 12.97
CA ALA A 108 -16.56 -3.61 12.66
C ALA A 108 -15.91 -4.59 11.65
N MET A 109 -15.17 -4.09 10.66
CA MET A 109 -14.38 -4.93 9.75
C MET A 109 -13.30 -5.70 10.49
N GLY A 110 -12.59 -5.05 11.41
CA GLY A 110 -11.57 -5.71 12.24
C GLY A 110 -12.11 -6.81 13.13
N LYS A 111 -13.29 -6.60 13.73
CA LYS A 111 -13.97 -7.65 14.51
C LYS A 111 -14.26 -8.90 13.67
N LYS A 112 -14.60 -8.72 12.39
CA LYS A 112 -14.85 -9.83 11.45
C LYS A 112 -13.56 -10.47 10.93
N ALA A 113 -12.53 -9.67 10.68
CA ALA A 113 -11.25 -10.14 10.14
C ALA A 113 -10.42 -10.91 11.19
N GLY A 114 -10.59 -10.60 12.48
CA GLY A 114 -9.81 -11.22 13.55
C GLY A 114 -8.42 -10.59 13.70
N ARG A 115 -7.53 -11.27 14.43
CA ARG A 115 -6.15 -10.80 14.65
C ARG A 115 -5.23 -11.30 13.51
N PRO A 116 -4.24 -10.49 13.09
CA PRO A 116 -3.89 -9.15 13.58
C PRO A 116 -4.79 -8.02 13.02
N TRP A 117 -5.05 -6.99 13.83
CA TRP A 117 -5.78 -5.77 13.43
C TRP A 117 -5.13 -4.50 14.01
N GLY A 118 -3.82 -4.37 13.81
CA GLY A 118 -3.00 -3.24 14.22
C GLY A 118 -3.19 -2.00 13.34
N SER A 119 -2.34 -0.98 13.52
CA SER A 119 -2.44 0.26 12.74
C SER A 119 -2.28 0.00 11.25
N GLU A 120 -1.27 -0.77 10.88
CA GLU A 120 -0.99 -1.10 9.48
C GLU A 120 -2.15 -1.83 8.82
N GLN A 121 -2.77 -2.82 9.47
CA GLN A 121 -3.93 -3.52 8.90
C GLN A 121 -5.12 -2.57 8.71
N ARG A 122 -5.35 -1.64 9.66
CA ARG A 122 -6.43 -0.65 9.55
C ARG A 122 -6.18 0.34 8.42
N GLU A 123 -4.95 0.82 8.29
CA GLU A 123 -4.54 1.76 7.25
C GLU A 123 -4.61 1.11 5.87
N CYS A 124 -4.10 -0.12 5.71
CA CYS A 124 -4.23 -0.89 4.47
C CYS A 124 -5.69 -1.18 4.11
N ALA A 125 -6.53 -1.58 5.08
CA ALA A 125 -7.95 -1.81 4.84
C ALA A 125 -8.67 -0.54 4.42
N LEU A 126 -8.35 0.60 5.05
CA LEU A 126 -8.91 1.89 4.69
C LEU A 126 -8.48 2.30 3.28
N ALA A 127 -7.19 2.20 2.96
CA ALA A 127 -6.66 2.52 1.64
C ALA A 127 -7.28 1.65 0.53
N ALA A 128 -7.43 0.34 0.78
CA ALA A 128 -8.09 -0.57 -0.13
C ALA A 128 -9.58 -0.20 -0.34
N TRP A 129 -10.28 0.23 0.71
CA TRP A 129 -11.66 0.68 0.60
C TRP A 129 -11.77 1.98 -0.22
N VAL A 130 -10.84 2.94 -0.04
CA VAL A 130 -10.77 4.12 -0.91
C VAL A 130 -10.55 3.69 -2.36
N ALA A 131 -9.58 2.82 -2.64
CA ALA A 131 -9.31 2.37 -4.01
C ALA A 131 -10.49 1.62 -4.65
N ALA A 132 -11.29 0.88 -3.87
CA ALA A 132 -12.46 0.18 -4.36
C ALA A 132 -13.60 1.11 -4.83
N VAL A 133 -13.61 2.36 -4.36
CA VAL A 133 -14.67 3.36 -4.68
C VAL A 133 -14.13 4.48 -5.57
N ALA A 134 -12.84 4.78 -5.52
CA ALA A 134 -12.18 5.76 -6.38
C ALA A 134 -12.29 5.32 -7.85
N THR A 135 -12.82 6.22 -8.69
CA THR A 135 -13.07 5.97 -10.12
C THR A 135 -11.77 5.96 -10.91
#